data_AF-A0A7W2R9E0-F1
#
_entry.id   AF-A0A7W2R9E0-F1
#
_cell.length_a   1.000
_cell.length_b   1.000
_cell.length_c   1.000
_cell.angle_alpha   90.00
_cell.angle_beta   90.00
_cell.angle_gamma   90.00
#
_symmetry.space_group_name_H-M   'P 1'
#
loop_
_entity.id
_entity.type
_entity.pdbx_description
1 polymer ?
#
loop_
_entity_poly.entity_id
_entity_poly.type
_entity_poly.pdbx_seq_one_letter_code
_entity_poly.pdbx_strand_id
1 'polypeptide(L)'
;MKNISITIAIVSMVLFSCGGSEGDVTTEKSNQDLIANLSYTSWKKECFPYDKLSTDGSPVSWYINIRLRIDSSMKSTYITEFFRPSDTACASMMFNTTDISRLEITDKIISEESIEAYGLNETFIFSSDKTNPPPRYTLIYIDSERLYFGQKSGSNLGKTPETRHSSISLDDYFSQIIN
;
A
#
# COMPACT_ATOMS: atom_id res chain seq x y z
N MET A 1 -10.12 -66.84 49.73
CA MET A 1 -9.68 -65.43 49.74
C MET A 1 -8.86 -65.19 48.46
N LYS A 2 -9.46 -64.55 47.45
CA LYS A 2 -8.79 -64.23 46.17
C LYS A 2 -8.47 -62.73 46.20
N ASN A 3 -7.18 -62.39 46.19
CA ASN A 3 -6.71 -61.02 46.04
C ASN A 3 -6.86 -60.61 44.57
N ILE A 4 -7.71 -59.62 44.29
CA ILE A 4 -7.77 -58.96 42.99
C ILE A 4 -6.82 -57.77 43.08
N SER A 5 -5.69 -57.88 42.38
CA SER A 5 -4.73 -56.79 42.21
C SER A 5 -5.28 -55.82 41.16
N ILE A 6 -5.46 -54.55 41.53
CA ILE A 6 -5.84 -53.48 40.60
C ILE A 6 -4.55 -52.83 40.13
N THR A 7 -4.16 -53.09 38.89
CA THR A 7 -3.03 -52.42 38.24
C THR A 7 -3.52 -51.07 37.72
N ILE A 8 -3.12 -49.98 38.39
CA ILE A 8 -3.35 -48.62 37.90
C ILE A 8 -2.22 -48.28 36.92
N ALA A 9 -2.50 -48.34 35.62
CA ALA A 9 -1.59 -47.84 34.60
C ALA A 9 -1.72 -46.32 34.51
N ILE A 10 -0.77 -45.61 35.12
CA ILE A 10 -0.62 -44.15 34.95
C ILE A 10 0.06 -43.94 33.60
N VAL A 11 -0.71 -43.60 32.58
CA VAL A 11 -0.18 -43.15 31.30
C VAL A 11 0.29 -41.70 31.48
N SER A 12 1.60 -41.53 31.70
CA SER A 12 2.23 -40.22 31.59
C SER A 12 2.14 -39.74 30.14
N MET A 13 1.16 -38.89 29.86
CA MET A 13 1.18 -38.07 28.66
C MET A 13 2.32 -37.07 28.80
N VAL A 14 3.46 -37.35 28.16
CA VAL A 14 4.48 -36.35 27.93
C VAL A 14 3.90 -35.38 26.90
N LEU A 15 3.36 -34.26 27.39
CA LEU A 15 3.08 -33.10 26.55
C LEU A 15 4.44 -32.53 26.13
N PHE A 16 4.91 -32.93 24.95
CA PHE A 16 5.93 -32.16 24.26
C PHE A 16 5.29 -30.82 23.89
N SER A 17 5.50 -29.84 24.76
CA SER A 17 5.52 -28.44 24.34
C SER A 17 6.63 -28.32 23.31
N CYS A 18 6.28 -28.42 22.02
CA CYS A 18 7.06 -27.79 20.97
C CYS A 18 6.93 -26.28 21.18
N GLY A 19 7.69 -25.76 22.14
CA GLY A 19 8.14 -24.38 22.15
C GLY A 19 9.08 -24.17 20.97
N GLY A 20 8.51 -24.16 19.77
CA GLY A 20 9.14 -23.58 18.60
C GLY A 20 9.07 -22.08 18.74
N SER A 21 9.98 -21.49 19.51
CA SER A 21 10.39 -20.13 19.27
C SER A 21 11.14 -20.15 17.94
N GLU A 22 10.41 -20.26 16.83
CA GLU A 22 10.82 -19.59 15.61
C GLU A 22 10.74 -18.10 15.96
N GLY A 23 11.81 -17.62 16.59
CA GLY A 23 12.25 -16.27 16.34
C GLY A 23 12.56 -16.26 14.86
N ASP A 24 11.52 -16.05 14.05
CA ASP A 24 11.70 -15.36 12.80
C ASP A 24 12.35 -14.04 13.20
N VAL A 25 13.68 -14.02 13.14
CA VAL A 25 14.42 -12.77 13.13
C VAL A 25 14.13 -12.20 11.76
N THR A 26 12.88 -11.72 11.59
CA THR A 26 12.50 -10.88 10.47
C THR A 26 13.48 -9.73 10.58
N THR A 27 14.51 -9.77 9.74
CA THR A 27 15.61 -8.82 9.82
C THR A 27 14.97 -7.49 9.48
N GLU A 28 14.77 -6.64 10.49
CA GLU A 28 14.18 -5.32 10.30
C GLU A 28 15.01 -4.62 9.22
N LYS A 29 14.42 -4.43 8.03
CA LYS A 29 15.08 -3.67 6.96
C LYS A 29 15.35 -2.28 7.51
N SER A 30 16.60 -1.85 7.42
CA SER A 30 16.95 -0.51 7.84
C SER A 30 16.26 0.51 6.93
N ASN A 31 15.98 1.71 7.43
CA ASN A 31 15.44 2.79 6.60
C ASN A 31 16.35 3.09 5.38
N GLN A 32 17.65 2.84 5.49
CA GLN A 32 18.58 2.99 4.36
C GLN A 32 18.34 1.95 3.27
N ASP A 33 18.07 0.69 3.64
CA ASP A 33 17.75 -0.37 2.67
C ASP A 33 16.42 -0.09 1.96
N LEU A 34 15.44 0.46 2.68
CA LEU A 34 14.14 0.83 2.11
C LEU A 34 14.28 2.01 1.14
N ILE A 35 15.04 3.04 1.52
CA ILE A 35 15.37 4.16 0.63
C ILE A 35 16.08 3.65 -0.61
N ALA A 36 17.08 2.77 -0.46
CA ALA A 36 17.81 2.20 -1.59
C ALA A 36 16.86 1.45 -2.55
N ASN A 37 15.95 0.63 -2.02
CA ASN A 37 14.99 -0.13 -2.82
C ASN A 37 13.98 0.73 -3.58
N LEU A 38 13.64 1.91 -3.07
CA LEU A 38 12.67 2.82 -3.68
C LEU A 38 13.32 3.90 -4.54
N SER A 39 14.56 4.26 -4.23
CA SER A 39 15.32 5.21 -5.00
C SER A 39 15.48 4.71 -6.43
N TYR A 40 15.40 5.64 -7.38
CA TYR A 40 15.54 5.35 -8.82
C TYR A 40 14.50 4.40 -9.41
N THR A 41 13.37 4.20 -8.73
CA THR A 41 12.27 3.37 -9.26
C THR A 41 11.30 4.17 -10.12
N SER A 42 10.64 3.48 -11.02
CA SER A 42 9.52 4.02 -11.80
C SER A 42 8.33 3.09 -11.69
N TRP A 43 7.14 3.66 -11.66
CA TRP A 43 5.89 2.99 -11.33
C TRP A 43 4.80 3.48 -12.27
N LYS A 44 3.83 2.62 -12.58
CA LYS A 44 2.67 3.00 -13.38
C LYS A 44 1.37 2.39 -12.88
N LYS A 45 0.29 3.14 -13.06
CA LYS A 45 -1.07 2.65 -12.98
C LYS A 45 -1.80 3.13 -14.23
N GLU A 46 -2.35 2.20 -14.99
CA GLU A 46 -2.86 2.47 -16.33
C GLU A 46 -4.38 2.28 -16.38
N CYS A 47 -5.02 3.16 -17.14
CA CYS A 47 -6.40 3.16 -17.57
C CYS A 47 -7.42 2.78 -16.50
N PHE A 48 -7.51 3.61 -15.46
CA PHE A 48 -8.50 3.47 -14.39
C PHE A 48 -9.37 4.72 -14.28
N PRO A 49 -10.62 4.58 -13.82
CA PRO A 49 -11.53 5.71 -13.64
C PRO A 49 -11.05 6.64 -12.52
N TYR A 50 -11.20 7.95 -12.73
CA TYR A 50 -10.86 8.99 -11.78
C TYR A 50 -11.83 10.17 -11.92
N ASP A 51 -12.42 10.56 -10.79
CA ASP A 51 -13.30 11.72 -10.74
C ASP A 51 -12.50 12.97 -10.37
N LYS A 52 -12.47 13.92 -11.30
CA LYS A 52 -11.80 15.20 -11.17
C LYS A 52 -12.82 16.29 -10.86
N LEU A 53 -12.59 17.14 -9.86
CA LEU A 53 -13.45 18.29 -9.61
C LEU A 53 -13.27 19.33 -10.72
N SER A 54 -14.36 19.76 -11.35
CA SER A 54 -14.38 20.93 -12.22
C SER A 54 -14.43 22.24 -11.43
N THR A 55 -14.34 23.36 -12.14
CA THR A 55 -14.33 24.71 -11.56
C THR A 55 -15.58 25.03 -10.73
N ASP A 56 -16.71 24.41 -11.03
CA ASP A 56 -17.96 24.53 -10.29
C ASP A 56 -18.07 23.55 -9.10
N GLY A 57 -17.03 22.75 -8.86
CA GLY A 57 -16.98 21.75 -7.80
C GLY A 57 -17.73 20.45 -8.10
N SER A 58 -18.31 20.30 -9.29
CA SER A 58 -18.91 19.02 -9.70
C SER A 58 -17.82 18.01 -10.09
N PRO A 59 -17.98 16.71 -9.79
CA PRO A 59 -17.06 15.69 -10.28
C PRO A 59 -17.29 15.45 -11.76
N VAL A 60 -16.22 15.49 -12.54
CA VAL A 60 -16.19 15.08 -13.94
C VAL A 60 -15.38 13.78 -14.00
N SER A 61 -15.98 12.74 -14.56
CA SER A 61 -15.32 11.44 -14.69
C SER A 61 -14.33 11.43 -15.84
N TRP A 62 -13.15 10.88 -15.60
CA TRP A 62 -12.07 10.66 -16.56
C TRP A 62 -11.56 9.23 -16.44
N TYR A 63 -10.93 8.74 -17.50
CA TYR A 63 -9.94 7.68 -17.34
C TYR A 63 -8.57 8.32 -17.25
N ILE A 64 -7.67 7.75 -16.44
CA ILE A 64 -6.31 8.27 -16.29
C ILE A 64 -5.25 7.18 -16.35
N ASN A 65 -4.06 7.58 -16.80
CA ASN A 65 -2.81 6.87 -16.57
C ASN A 65 -1.97 7.72 -15.62
N ILE A 66 -1.30 7.10 -14.65
CA ILE A 66 -0.31 7.77 -13.81
C ILE A 66 1.03 7.07 -13.98
N ARG A 67 2.07 7.87 -14.20
CA ARG A 67 3.47 7.44 -14.12
C ARG A 67 4.14 8.16 -12.96
N LEU A 68 4.72 7.41 -12.05
CA LEU A 68 5.45 7.91 -10.90
C LEU A 68 6.93 7.55 -11.06
N ARG A 69 7.82 8.52 -10.90
CA ARG A 69 9.27 8.31 -10.81
C ARG A 69 9.76 8.80 -9.45
N ILE A 70 10.56 8.00 -8.77
CA ILE A 70 11.21 8.34 -7.49
C ILE A 70 12.72 8.42 -7.74
N ASP A 71 13.35 9.54 -7.39
CA ASP A 71 14.81 9.70 -7.49
C ASP A 71 15.55 9.36 -6.18
N SER A 72 16.88 9.48 -6.17
CA SER A 72 17.70 9.22 -4.99
C SER A 72 17.43 10.11 -3.80
N SER A 73 16.86 11.29 -4.02
CA SER A 73 16.50 12.22 -2.95
C SER A 73 15.09 11.98 -2.41
N MET A 74 14.47 10.84 -2.78
CA MET A 74 13.07 10.52 -2.50
C MET A 74 12.10 11.57 -3.06
N LYS A 75 12.53 12.30 -4.10
CA LYS A 75 11.64 13.20 -4.83
C LYS A 75 10.85 12.38 -5.82
N SER A 76 9.53 12.45 -5.70
CA SER A 76 8.55 11.81 -6.56
C SER A 76 8.05 12.79 -7.60
N THR A 77 7.99 12.36 -8.85
CA THR A 77 7.39 13.09 -9.96
C THR A 77 6.29 12.25 -10.56
N TYR A 78 5.07 12.79 -10.54
CA TYR A 78 3.88 12.19 -11.15
C TYR A 78 3.60 12.87 -12.48
N ILE A 79 3.33 12.06 -13.50
CA ILE A 79 2.72 12.51 -14.75
C ILE A 79 1.39 11.79 -14.86
N THR A 80 0.29 12.55 -14.84
CA THR A 80 -1.06 12.01 -14.96
C THR A 80 -1.63 12.42 -16.31
N GLU A 81 -1.94 11.44 -17.16
CA GLU A 81 -2.58 11.63 -18.46
C GLU A 81 -4.08 11.43 -18.32
N PHE A 82 -4.87 12.32 -18.92
CA PHE A 82 -6.33 12.30 -18.83
C PHE A 82 -6.96 11.92 -20.17
N PHE A 83 -7.95 11.05 -20.10
CA PHE A 83 -8.68 10.49 -21.23
C PHE A 83 -10.18 10.67 -21.01
N ARG A 84 -10.92 10.89 -22.09
CA ARG A 84 -12.37 11.10 -22.00
C ARG A 84 -13.04 9.92 -21.28
N PRO A 85 -14.15 10.13 -20.57
CA PRO A 85 -14.87 9.03 -19.92
C PRO A 85 -15.36 7.95 -20.89
N SER A 86 -15.52 8.26 -22.19
CA SER A 86 -15.84 7.29 -23.23
C SER A 86 -14.64 6.49 -23.76
N ASP A 87 -13.41 6.90 -23.45
CA ASP A 87 -12.17 6.26 -23.90
C ASP A 87 -11.65 5.28 -22.82
N THR A 88 -12.38 4.18 -22.64
CA THR A 88 -12.06 3.14 -21.66
C THR A 88 -10.81 2.33 -22.01
N ALA A 89 -10.21 2.58 -23.17
CA ALA A 89 -8.96 1.97 -23.61
C ALA A 89 -7.77 2.93 -23.47
N CYS A 90 -8.01 4.18 -23.07
CA CYS A 90 -6.99 5.23 -22.92
C CYS A 90 -6.11 5.40 -24.16
N ALA A 91 -6.74 5.43 -25.34
CA ALA A 91 -6.04 5.49 -26.62
C ALA A 91 -5.73 6.93 -27.07
N SER A 92 -6.50 7.92 -26.60
CA SER A 92 -6.42 9.32 -27.07
C SER A 92 -6.33 10.29 -25.88
N MET A 93 -5.09 10.57 -25.45
CA MET A 93 -4.82 11.51 -24.37
C MET A 93 -5.33 12.92 -24.71
N MET A 94 -6.05 13.54 -23.77
CA MET A 94 -6.63 14.87 -23.90
C MET A 94 -5.68 15.95 -23.38
N PHE A 95 -5.13 15.73 -22.19
CA PHE A 95 -4.13 16.57 -21.55
C PHE A 95 -3.39 15.77 -20.48
N ASN A 96 -2.33 16.33 -19.92
CA ASN A 96 -1.66 15.78 -18.76
C ASN A 96 -1.40 16.84 -17.68
N THR A 97 -1.14 16.36 -16.47
CA THR A 97 -0.67 17.18 -15.34
C THR A 97 0.64 16.64 -14.82
N THR A 98 1.36 17.48 -14.09
CA THR A 98 2.60 17.12 -13.43
C THR A 98 2.56 17.58 -11.98
N ASP A 99 2.80 16.64 -11.07
CA ASP A 99 2.91 16.90 -9.64
C ASP A 99 4.27 16.43 -9.14
N ILE A 100 4.87 17.20 -8.24
CA ILE A 100 6.17 16.90 -7.65
C ILE A 100 6.01 16.94 -6.14
N SER A 101 6.48 15.90 -5.48
CA SER A 101 6.47 15.76 -4.03
C SER A 101 7.80 15.21 -3.52
N ARG A 102 7.93 15.20 -2.20
CA ARG A 102 8.97 14.49 -1.47
C ARG A 102 8.32 13.41 -0.63
N LEU A 103 8.88 12.21 -0.72
CA LEU A 103 8.48 11.05 0.05
C LEU A 103 9.41 10.89 1.25
N GLU A 104 8.83 10.59 2.40
CA GLU A 104 9.54 10.24 3.62
C GLU A 104 9.01 8.90 4.11
N ILE A 105 9.91 7.94 4.31
CA ILE A 105 9.55 6.64 4.87
C ILE A 105 9.29 6.84 6.36
N THR A 106 8.12 6.40 6.80
CA THR A 106 7.68 6.43 8.19
C THR A 106 7.71 5.03 8.79
N ASP A 107 7.13 4.85 9.97
CA ASP A 107 7.14 3.59 10.68
C ASP A 107 6.52 2.44 9.87
N LYS A 108 6.98 1.24 10.19
CA LYS A 108 6.36 -0.01 9.74
C LYS A 108 4.92 -0.05 10.23
N ILE A 109 4.02 -0.38 9.32
CA ILE A 109 2.59 -0.55 9.56
C ILE A 109 2.20 -1.98 9.25
N ILE A 110 1.25 -2.51 10.03
CA ILE A 110 0.58 -3.77 9.72
C ILE A 110 -0.83 -3.38 9.29
N SER A 111 -1.18 -3.70 8.05
CA SER A 111 -2.54 -3.49 7.56
C SER A 111 -3.55 -4.38 8.28
N GLU A 112 -4.84 -4.09 8.13
CA GLU A 112 -5.90 -4.97 8.62
C GLU A 112 -5.83 -6.38 8.02
N GLU A 113 -5.30 -6.51 6.80
CA GLU A 113 -5.02 -7.78 6.14
C GLU A 113 -3.80 -8.52 6.70
N SER A 114 -3.19 -8.03 7.79
CA SER A 114 -1.95 -8.57 8.37
C SER A 114 -0.75 -8.51 7.43
N ILE A 115 -0.79 -7.58 6.48
CA ILE A 115 0.30 -7.33 5.53
C ILE A 115 1.22 -6.26 6.13
N GLU A 116 2.49 -6.60 6.27
CA GLU A 116 3.56 -5.71 6.72
C GLU A 116 3.98 -4.75 5.61
N ALA A 117 3.81 -3.45 5.83
CA ALA A 117 4.15 -2.39 4.90
C ALA A 117 4.89 -1.24 5.60
N TYR A 118 5.43 -0.30 4.83
CA TYR A 118 6.02 0.94 5.33
C TYR A 118 5.18 2.13 4.88
N GLY A 119 4.84 3.02 5.80
CA GLY A 119 4.09 4.23 5.44
C GLY A 119 4.97 5.23 4.70
N LEU A 120 4.44 5.92 3.70
CA LEU A 120 5.05 7.14 3.16
C LEU A 120 4.29 8.36 3.63
N ASN A 121 5.03 9.31 4.18
CA ASN A 121 4.58 10.67 4.27
C ASN A 121 4.97 11.41 3.00
N GLU A 122 4.00 12.05 2.35
CA GLU A 122 4.20 12.70 1.05
C GLU A 122 3.90 14.20 1.16
N THR A 123 4.90 15.02 0.82
CA THR A 123 4.77 16.48 0.83
C THR A 123 4.86 17.02 -0.59
N PHE A 124 3.75 17.54 -1.12
CA PHE A 124 3.71 18.16 -2.45
C PHE A 124 4.44 19.51 -2.46
N ILE A 125 5.39 19.63 -3.38
CA ILE A 125 6.23 20.82 -3.59
C ILE A 125 5.70 21.62 -4.79
N PHE A 126 5.14 20.93 -5.78
CA PHE A 126 4.56 21.53 -6.98
C PHE A 126 3.37 20.72 -7.46
N SER A 127 2.36 21.42 -7.97
CA SER A 127 1.25 20.84 -8.71
C SER A 127 0.90 21.75 -9.87
N SER A 128 0.85 21.19 -11.08
CA SER A 128 0.40 21.94 -12.25
C SER A 128 -1.11 22.21 -12.21
N ASP A 129 -1.87 21.41 -11.47
CA ASP A 129 -3.31 21.56 -11.29
C ASP A 129 -3.69 21.69 -9.81
N LYS A 130 -3.71 22.93 -9.34
CA LYS A 130 -4.04 23.27 -7.94
C LYS A 130 -5.45 22.90 -7.51
N THR A 131 -6.35 22.59 -8.44
CA THR A 131 -7.75 22.27 -8.12
C THR A 131 -7.95 20.82 -7.70
N ASN A 132 -7.03 19.93 -8.10
CA ASN A 132 -7.15 18.50 -7.87
C ASN A 132 -5.79 17.95 -7.41
N PRO A 133 -5.41 18.19 -6.14
CA PRO A 133 -4.18 17.62 -5.63
C PRO A 133 -4.29 16.08 -5.66
N PRO A 134 -3.24 15.37 -6.09
CA PRO A 134 -3.18 13.91 -5.99
C PRO A 134 -3.45 13.43 -4.54
N PRO A 135 -3.91 12.18 -4.37
CA PRO A 135 -4.22 11.62 -3.07
C PRO A 135 -3.05 11.77 -2.10
N ARG A 136 -3.35 12.17 -0.86
CA ARG A 136 -2.36 12.66 0.11
C ARG A 136 -1.52 11.57 0.81
N TYR A 137 -1.79 10.29 0.57
CA TYR A 137 -1.13 9.20 1.29
C TYR A 137 -0.86 7.99 0.39
N THR A 138 0.38 7.50 0.46
CA THR A 138 0.90 6.34 -0.29
C THR A 138 1.45 5.34 0.74
N LEU A 139 1.16 4.04 0.62
CA LEU A 139 1.65 3.01 1.53
C LEU A 139 2.46 1.97 0.77
N ILE A 140 3.72 1.76 1.12
CA ILE A 140 4.54 0.80 0.39
C ILE A 140 4.44 -0.56 1.04
N TYR A 141 3.72 -1.47 0.39
CA TYR A 141 3.97 -2.89 0.59
C TYR A 141 5.14 -3.31 -0.30
N ILE A 142 6.34 -3.44 0.26
CA ILE A 142 7.54 -3.84 -0.49
C ILE A 142 7.62 -5.38 -0.53
N ASP A 143 6.76 -5.97 -1.35
CA ASP A 143 7.19 -7.09 -2.19
C ASP A 143 7.50 -6.47 -3.55
N SER A 144 8.73 -6.61 -4.05
CA SER A 144 9.46 -5.63 -4.89
C SER A 144 8.79 -5.08 -6.16
N GLU A 145 7.61 -5.56 -6.55
CA GLU A 145 6.93 -5.28 -7.81
C GLU A 145 5.71 -4.36 -7.69
N ARG A 146 5.22 -4.06 -6.48
CA ARG A 146 3.96 -3.31 -6.28
C ARG A 146 4.10 -2.18 -5.26
N LEU A 147 3.48 -1.04 -5.55
CA LEU A 147 3.37 0.13 -4.68
C LEU A 147 1.89 0.43 -4.44
N TYR A 148 1.43 0.30 -3.19
CA TYR A 148 0.02 0.40 -2.86
C TYR A 148 -0.33 1.79 -2.31
N PHE A 149 -1.62 2.09 -2.30
CA PHE A 149 -2.13 3.33 -1.72
C PHE A 149 -3.16 2.95 -0.66
N GLY A 150 -2.99 3.48 0.54
CA GLY A 150 -3.91 3.22 1.64
C GLY A 150 -3.94 4.35 2.65
N GLN A 151 -4.94 4.32 3.53
CA GLN A 151 -5.14 5.32 4.57
C GLN A 151 -4.63 4.82 5.90
N LYS A 152 -4.04 5.70 6.72
CA LYS A 152 -3.64 5.36 8.08
C LYS A 152 -4.87 5.00 8.91
N SER A 153 -4.91 3.79 9.48
CA SER A 153 -5.87 3.44 10.53
C SER A 153 -5.72 4.43 11.68
N GLY A 154 -6.78 5.17 11.98
CA GLY A 154 -6.97 5.60 13.37
C GLY A 154 -7.28 4.39 14.26
N SER A 155 -7.54 4.62 15.55
CA SER A 155 -8.00 3.61 16.53
C SER A 155 -9.42 3.04 16.25
N ASN A 156 -9.86 2.95 14.99
CA ASN A 156 -11.24 2.63 14.61
C ASN A 156 -11.42 1.15 14.25
N LEU A 157 -11.99 0.41 15.20
CA LEU A 157 -12.58 -0.92 15.03
C LEU A 157 -14.03 -0.78 14.48
N GLY A 158 -14.26 -0.15 13.33
CA GLY A 158 -15.54 0.35 12.73
C GLY A 158 -16.84 -0.52 12.61
N LYS A 159 -17.96 -0.11 13.18
CA LYS A 159 -19.10 -1.02 13.41
C LYS A 159 -20.01 -1.37 12.22
N THR A 160 -19.80 -0.92 10.97
CA THR A 160 -20.63 -1.31 9.80
C THR A 160 -19.82 -1.71 8.56
N PRO A 161 -20.40 -2.47 7.60
CA PRO A 161 -19.73 -2.88 6.36
C PRO A 161 -19.19 -1.71 5.51
N GLU A 162 -19.84 -0.54 5.57
CA GLU A 162 -19.42 0.68 4.87
C GLU A 162 -18.41 1.53 5.68
N THR A 163 -18.02 1.13 6.91
CA THR A 163 -17.30 2.03 7.85
C THR A 163 -16.06 1.44 8.55
N ARG A 164 -15.52 0.28 8.14
CA ARG A 164 -14.30 -0.29 8.76
C ARG A 164 -13.35 -0.91 7.75
N HIS A 165 -12.61 -0.08 7.00
CA HIS A 165 -11.46 -0.58 6.25
C HIS A 165 -10.30 0.40 6.39
N SER A 166 -9.43 0.14 7.35
CA SER A 166 -8.07 0.68 7.40
C SER A 166 -7.11 -0.31 6.75
N SER A 167 -7.46 -0.64 5.52
CA SER A 167 -7.05 -1.85 4.83
C SER A 167 -6.29 -1.42 3.57
N ILE A 168 -5.15 -2.06 3.31
CA ILE A 168 -4.37 -1.74 2.10
C ILE A 168 -5.22 -2.24 0.93
N SER A 169 -5.60 -1.35 0.02
CA SER A 169 -6.33 -1.76 -1.17
C SER A 169 -5.41 -2.59 -2.06
N LEU A 170 -5.55 -3.91 -2.04
CA LEU A 170 -4.71 -4.81 -2.85
C LEU A 170 -5.04 -4.75 -4.35
N ASP A 171 -6.15 -4.11 -4.69
CA ASP A 171 -6.59 -3.89 -6.07
C ASP A 171 -6.17 -2.51 -6.61
N ASP A 172 -5.79 -1.58 -5.73
CA ASP A 172 -5.31 -0.24 -6.10
C ASP A 172 -3.81 -0.10 -5.85
N TYR A 173 -3.03 -0.43 -6.88
CA TYR A 173 -1.58 -0.37 -6.83
C TYR A 173 -0.99 0.15 -8.13
N PHE A 174 0.24 0.66 -8.01
CA PHE A 174 1.12 0.87 -9.13
C PHE A 174 1.99 -0.36 -9.31
N SER A 175 2.19 -0.74 -10.57
CA SER A 175 3.14 -1.76 -10.96
C SER A 175 4.50 -1.12 -11.22
N GLN A 176 5.58 -1.76 -10.76
CA GLN A 176 6.92 -1.28 -11.07
C GLN A 176 7.20 -1.40 -12.57
N ILE A 177 7.87 -0.39 -13.13
CA ILE A 177 8.44 -0.45 -14.47
C ILE A 177 9.86 -1.01 -14.31
N ILE A 178 10.03 -2.28 -14.65
CA ILE A 178 11.34 -2.94 -14.70
C ILE A 178 11.97 -2.62 -16.06
N ASN A 179 13.15 -2.01 -16.06
CA ASN A 179 13.95 -1.72 -17.27
C ASN A 179 14.99 -2.80 -17.53
#